data_AF-A0A0R0KB19-F1
#
_entry.id   AF-A0A0R0KB19-F1
#
_cell.length_a   1.000
_cell.length_b   1.000
_cell.length_c   1.000
_cell.angle_alpha   90.00
_cell.angle_beta   90.00
_cell.angle_gamma   90.00
#
_symmetry.space_group_name_H-M   'P 1'
#
loop_
_entity.id
_entity.type
_entity.pdbx_description
1 polymer ?
#
loop_
_entity_poly.entity_id
_entity_poly.type
_entity_poly.pdbx_seq_one_letter_code
_entity_poly.pdbx_strand_id
1 'polypeptide(L)'
;MDCQSVVNRVYNGHTDFSEFGVTIQQCRLLLQSLPNFKICFVRKETDSLPHSIARASTSYAGPHFYSEFPSCIAANIDLAII
;
A
#
# COMPACT_ATOMS: atom_id res chain seq x y z
N MET A 1 -9.42 -14.62 2.42
CA MET A 1 -9.43 -14.58 0.95
C MET A 1 -8.26 -13.74 0.50
N ASP A 2 -7.47 -14.22 -0.47
CA ASP A 2 -6.35 -13.45 -0.99
C ASP A 2 -6.81 -12.40 -2.02
N CYS A 3 -6.17 -11.24 -2.06
CA CYS A 3 -6.54 -10.16 -2.98
C CYS A 3 -6.37 -10.56 -4.47
N GLN A 4 -5.42 -11.44 -4.81
CA GLN A 4 -5.32 -11.99 -6.16
C GLN A 4 -6.60 -12.75 -6.55
N SER A 5 -7.19 -13.50 -5.61
CA SER A 5 -8.45 -14.22 -5.86
C SER A 5 -9.60 -13.27 -6.14
N VAL A 6 -9.65 -12.13 -5.44
CA VAL A 6 -10.63 -11.06 -5.68
C VAL A 6 -10.50 -10.51 -7.10
N VAL A 7 -9.29 -10.13 -7.52
CA VAL A 7 -9.03 -9.62 -8.87
C VAL A 7 -9.41 -10.67 -9.93
N ASN A 8 -9.05 -11.93 -9.71
CA ASN A 8 -9.44 -13.02 -10.61
C ASN A 8 -10.96 -13.14 -10.71
N ARG A 9 -11.70 -13.07 -9.58
CA ARG A 9 -13.16 -13.13 -9.61
C ARG A 9 -13.77 -11.93 -10.34
N VAL A 10 -13.20 -10.73 -10.25
CA VAL A 10 -13.66 -9.57 -11.03
C VAL A 10 -13.61 -9.88 -12.53
N TYR A 11 -12.54 -10.51 -13.03
CA TYR A 11 -12.37 -10.79 -14.46
C TYR A 11 -12.96 -12.11 -14.96
N ASN A 12 -13.19 -13.12 -14.10
CA ASN A 12 -13.61 -14.46 -14.54
C ASN A 12 -15.04 -14.56 -15.12
N GLY A 13 -15.85 -13.49 -15.07
CA GLY A 13 -17.22 -13.46 -15.61
C GLY A 13 -18.26 -14.34 -14.90
N HIS A 14 -17.84 -15.26 -14.01
CA HIS A 14 -18.75 -16.13 -13.28
C HIS A 14 -19.69 -15.32 -12.37
N THR A 15 -20.97 -15.70 -12.36
CA THR A 15 -22.00 -15.12 -11.50
C THR A 15 -22.01 -15.86 -10.16
N ASP A 16 -21.77 -15.14 -9.09
CA ASP A 16 -21.81 -15.62 -7.72
C ASP A 16 -22.93 -14.84 -6.99
N PHE A 17 -23.91 -15.55 -6.43
CA PHE A 17 -25.06 -14.95 -5.74
C PHE A 17 -24.83 -14.76 -4.23
N SER A 18 -23.63 -15.07 -3.73
CA SER A 18 -23.25 -14.68 -2.37
C SER A 18 -23.13 -13.16 -2.24
N GLU A 19 -23.17 -12.64 -1.02
CA GLU A 19 -22.92 -11.21 -0.72
C GLU A 19 -21.59 -10.71 -1.33
N PHE A 20 -20.56 -11.55 -1.26
CA PHE A 20 -19.28 -11.30 -1.91
C PHE A 20 -19.44 -11.20 -3.44
N GLY A 21 -20.16 -12.15 -4.05
CA GLY A 21 -20.45 -12.16 -5.48
C GLY A 21 -21.22 -10.93 -5.96
N VAL A 22 -22.19 -10.45 -5.19
CA VAL A 22 -22.91 -9.19 -5.44
C VAL A 22 -21.96 -8.00 -5.45
N THR A 23 -21.03 -7.94 -4.49
CA THR A 23 -20.00 -6.89 -4.44
C THR A 23 -19.09 -6.93 -5.67
N ILE A 24 -18.63 -8.12 -6.06
CA ILE A 24 -17.84 -8.30 -7.29
C ILE A 24 -18.62 -7.86 -8.52
N GLN A 25 -19.92 -8.15 -8.59
CA GLN A 25 -20.76 -7.72 -9.69
C GLN A 25 -20.89 -6.20 -9.76
N GLN A 26 -21.01 -5.52 -8.61
CA GLN A 26 -20.97 -4.05 -8.56
C GLN A 26 -19.63 -3.51 -9.05
N CYS A 27 -18.50 -4.10 -8.66
CA CYS A 27 -17.18 -3.72 -9.18
C CYS A 27 -17.08 -3.88 -10.69
N ARG A 28 -17.65 -4.95 -11.27
CA ARG A 28 -17.69 -5.15 -12.73
C ARG A 28 -18.50 -4.07 -13.44
N LEU A 29 -19.68 -3.72 -12.92
CA LEU A 29 -20.52 -2.65 -13.46
C LEU A 29 -19.79 -1.29 -13.41
N LEU A 30 -19.10 -1.01 -12.30
CA LEU A 30 -18.29 0.20 -12.17
C LEU A 30 -17.14 0.23 -13.18
N LEU A 31 -16.42 -0.88 -13.37
CA LEU A 31 -15.37 -0.98 -14.37
C LEU A 31 -15.88 -0.80 -15.81
N GLN A 32 -17.08 -1.31 -16.12
CA GLN A 32 -17.71 -1.07 -17.42
C GLN A 32 -18.00 0.43 -17.66
N SER A 33 -18.33 1.19 -16.60
CA SER A 33 -18.53 2.64 -16.70
C SER A 33 -17.22 3.45 -16.73
N LEU A 34 -16.08 2.82 -16.43
CA LEU A 34 -14.77 3.44 -16.29
C LEU A 34 -13.77 2.79 -17.27
N PRO A 35 -13.87 3.04 -18.59
CA PRO A 35 -13.09 2.32 -19.61
C PRO A 35 -11.57 2.50 -19.48
N ASN A 36 -11.11 3.55 -18.80
CA ASN A 36 -9.68 3.82 -18.57
C ASN A 36 -9.14 3.20 -17.28
N PHE A 37 -9.97 2.47 -16.53
CA PHE A 37 -9.60 1.89 -15.25
C PHE A 37 -9.44 0.38 -15.37
N LYS A 38 -8.48 -0.15 -14.61
CA LYS A 38 -8.27 -1.58 -14.43
C LYS A 38 -8.00 -1.87 -12.97
N ILE A 39 -8.46 -3.03 -12.51
CA ILE A 39 -8.10 -3.54 -11.19
C ILE A 39 -6.91 -4.47 -11.40
N CYS A 40 -5.84 -4.27 -10.63
CA CYS A 40 -4.67 -5.14 -10.67
C CYS A 40 -4.33 -5.55 -9.25
N PHE A 41 -3.93 -6.81 -9.10
CA PHE A 41 -3.30 -7.25 -7.88
C PHE A 41 -1.85 -6.78 -7.90
N VAL A 42 -1.48 -5.97 -6.92
CA VAL A 42 -0.08 -5.62 -6.66
C VAL A 42 0.32 -6.38 -5.41
N ARG A 43 1.34 -7.22 -5.53
CA ARG A 43 1.99 -7.79 -4.35
C ARG A 43 2.56 -6.62 -3.56
N LYS A 44 2.01 -6.36 -2.37
CA LYS A 44 2.76 -5.59 -1.38
C LYS A 44 3.95 -6.46 -1.01
N GLU A 45 5.16 -6.05 -1.42
CA GLU A 45 6.38 -6.60 -0.85
C GLU A 45 6.35 -6.31 0.65
N THR A 46 5.85 -7.25 1.44
CA THR A 46 5.60 -7.02 2.86
C THR A 46 6.85 -7.29 3.71
N ASP A 47 7.96 -7.77 3.13
CA ASP A 47 9.03 -8.37 3.94
C ASP A 47 10.44 -7.80 3.73
N SER A 48 10.58 -6.54 3.32
CA SER A 48 11.82 -5.81 3.63
C SER A 48 11.53 -4.54 4.40
N LEU A 49 10.53 -3.74 4.02
CA LEU A 49 10.34 -2.44 4.65
C LEU A 49 9.89 -2.55 6.12
N PRO A 50 8.82 -3.25 6.49
CA PRO A 50 8.45 -3.40 7.91
C PRO A 50 9.51 -4.12 8.71
N HIS A 51 10.14 -5.16 8.15
CA HIS A 51 11.24 -5.88 8.81
C HIS A 51 12.47 -4.99 9.02
N SER A 52 12.86 -4.21 8.01
CA SER A 52 14.00 -3.28 8.07
C SER A 52 13.69 -2.12 9.01
N ILE A 53 12.46 -1.62 9.02
CA ILE A 53 12.00 -0.62 9.99
C ILE A 53 12.08 -1.21 11.39
N ALA A 54 11.51 -2.40 11.64
CA ALA A 54 11.58 -3.05 12.95
C ALA A 54 13.04 -3.28 13.40
N ARG A 55 13.91 -3.74 12.49
CA ARG A 55 15.33 -3.95 12.76
C ARG A 55 16.10 -2.64 13.01
N ALA A 56 15.80 -1.59 12.25
CA ALA A 56 16.39 -0.27 12.48
C ALA A 56 15.90 0.29 13.82
N SER A 57 14.60 0.25 14.09
CA SER A 57 14.02 0.72 15.35
C SER A 57 14.63 0.02 16.57
N THR A 58 14.97 -1.27 16.48
CA THR A 58 15.68 -1.96 17.57
C THR A 58 17.16 -1.58 17.63
N SER A 59 17.86 -1.38 16.51
CA SER A 59 19.26 -0.92 16.55
C SER A 59 19.40 0.53 17.04
N TYR A 60 18.36 1.33 16.85
CA TYR A 60 18.29 2.73 17.29
C TYR A 60 17.50 2.92 18.60
N ALA A 61 17.25 1.84 19.37
CA ALA A 61 16.55 1.90 20.65
C ALA A 61 17.46 2.48 21.76
N GLY A 62 17.88 3.72 21.60
CA GLY A 62 18.74 4.46 22.51
C GLY A 62 18.95 5.90 22.03
N PRO A 63 19.47 6.79 22.88
CA PRO A 63 19.83 8.14 22.45
C PRO A 63 21.00 8.06 21.47
N HIS A 64 20.80 8.58 20.25
CA HIS A 64 21.84 8.71 19.25
C HIS A 64 22.23 10.17 19.06
N PHE A 65 23.52 10.45 19.14
CA PHE A 65 24.10 11.76 18.81
C PHE A 65 24.61 11.71 17.38
N TYR A 66 24.02 12.54 16.52
CA TYR A 66 24.48 12.73 15.15
C TYR A 66 25.35 13.99 15.11
N SER A 67 26.62 13.85 14.70
CA SER A 67 27.52 14.99 14.50
C SER A 67 27.28 15.70 13.17
N GLU A 68 26.70 14.99 12.20
CA GLU A 68 26.48 15.47 10.84
C GLU A 68 24.98 15.37 10.50
N PHE A 69 24.40 16.50 10.11
CA PHE A 69 23.03 16.55 9.61
C PHE A 69 23.04 16.33 8.09
N PRO A 70 22.24 15.39 7.56
CA PRO A 70 22.03 15.30 6.13
C PRO A 70 21.54 16.64 5.58
N SER A 71 22.16 17.15 4.52
CA SER A 71 21.81 18.44 3.91
C SER A 71 20.36 18.51 3.44
N CYS A 72 19.74 17.37 3.11
CA CYS A 72 18.32 17.29 2.76
C CYS A 72 17.37 17.62 3.93
N ILE A 73 17.79 17.40 5.18
CA ILE A 73 17.02 17.78 6.37
C ILE A 73 17.31 19.24 6.71
N ALA A 74 18.58 19.67 6.60
CA ALA A 74 18.98 21.05 6.88
C ALA A 74 18.18 22.07 6.06
N ALA A 75 17.83 21.73 4.81
CA ALA A 75 17.01 22.57 3.93
C ALA A 75 15.60 22.89 4.49
N ASN A 76 15.10 22.14 5.48
CA ASN A 76 13.78 22.36 6.08
C ASN A 76 13.84 22.90 7.52
N ILE A 77 15.03 23.07 8.11
CA ILE A 77 15.15 23.58 9.50
C ILE A 77 14.86 25.08 9.56
N ASP A 78 15.09 25.83 8.47
CA ASP A 78 14.79 27.26 8.40
C ASP A 78 13.28 27.58 8.52
N LEU A 79 12.38 26.59 8.45
CA LEU A 79 10.93 26.82 8.56
C LEU A 79 10.35 26.62 9.98
N ALA A 80 11.14 26.13 10.94
CA ALA A 80 10.64 25.78 12.27
C ALA A 80 11.22 26.62 13.42
N ILE A 81 11.65 27.85 13.13
CA ILE A 81 11.94 28.86 14.16
C ILE A 81 10.93 30.00 14.02
N ILE A 82 9.77 29.83 14.65
CA ILE A 82 8.95 30.92 15.21
C ILE A 82 8.86 30.66 16.71
#